data_AF-A0A1I0NZR0-F1
#
_entry.id   AF-A0A1I0NZR0-F1
#
_cell.length_a   1.000
_cell.length_b   1.000
_cell.length_c   1.000
_cell.angle_alpha   90.00
_cell.angle_beta   90.00
_cell.angle_gamma   90.00
#
_symmetry.space_group_name_H-M   'P 1'
#
loop_
_entity.id
_entity.type
_entity.pdbx_description
1 polymer ?
#
loop_
_entity_poly.entity_id
_entity_poly.type
_entity_poly.pdbx_seq_one_letter_code
_entity_poly.pdbx_strand_id
1 'polypeptide(L)'
;MFKQKYLFYVVLLITLAIGCSKNKDADKVTGTEQTTGDPVLKRILKEGYTQKEIVELKDRYIVQGDIIFFKGVKDHEDGPTTEQARSPYLIAPAYRNISVYLNAGSFSSINLSTILDNVIAAYNAVGSGIQMTRTYTASAADITVVQNSGIGASVCGQAGFPYSTGRAFNTVYISESTLLTYSITSASQLTLLVAHELGHCLGLRHTNWQPQGESAAIPIPSTPSSDGASVMNGSTCGYTWSGFSTYDQIALKSLYPVTLGGTNVLNPGDQLTQGQLIRSTDGRFIVVMQGDGNLVLYYYNVPLWSSVTCCNSAINRAIMQGDGNLVLYDTGNAAHWSSNTHGYNGSYAVIQDDGNFVIYQGSTPRWSSNTAGY
;
A
#
# COMPACT_ATOMS: atom_id res chain seq x y z
N MET A 1 -50.28 -54.79 -48.19
CA MET A 1 -50.82 -54.79 -49.57
C MET A 1 -51.53 -53.46 -49.81
N PHE A 2 -50.85 -52.45 -50.37
CA PHE A 2 -51.36 -51.08 -50.63
C PHE A 2 -51.82 -50.29 -49.37
N LYS A 3 -51.89 -48.95 -49.35
CA LYS A 3 -51.80 -47.92 -50.42
C LYS A 3 -51.15 -46.63 -49.87
N GLN A 4 -50.46 -45.86 -50.72
CA GLN A 4 -50.02 -44.48 -50.40
C GLN A 4 -51.21 -43.50 -50.44
N LYS A 5 -51.06 -42.32 -49.80
CA LYS A 5 -51.22 -41.01 -50.46
C LYS A 5 -50.57 -39.88 -49.62
N TYR A 6 -50.36 -38.72 -50.25
CA TYR A 6 -49.52 -37.60 -49.78
C TYR A 6 -50.33 -36.36 -49.34
N LEU A 7 -49.61 -35.39 -48.75
CA LEU A 7 -49.70 -33.94 -49.02
C LEU A 7 -50.60 -33.07 -48.10
N PHE A 8 -50.00 -32.31 -47.17
CA PHE A 8 -49.74 -30.86 -47.34
C PHE A 8 -48.87 -30.27 -46.21
N TYR A 9 -48.27 -29.10 -46.45
CA TYR A 9 -47.50 -28.30 -45.47
C TYR A 9 -48.39 -27.33 -44.67
N VAL A 10 -48.13 -27.19 -43.36
CA VAL A 10 -48.16 -25.88 -42.67
C VAL A 10 -47.03 -25.89 -41.62
N VAL A 11 -46.23 -24.82 -41.58
CA VAL A 11 -45.29 -24.54 -40.47
C VAL A 11 -45.88 -23.42 -39.63
N LEU A 12 -45.97 -23.61 -38.31
CA LEU A 12 -46.25 -22.51 -37.39
C LEU A 12 -45.53 -22.74 -36.04
N LEU A 13 -44.52 -21.91 -35.75
CA LEU A 13 -43.92 -21.84 -34.42
C LEU A 13 -44.86 -21.05 -33.49
N ILE A 14 -45.31 -21.69 -32.41
CA ILE A 14 -46.02 -21.01 -31.32
C ILE A 14 -45.01 -20.66 -30.24
N THR A 15 -44.63 -19.38 -30.15
CA THR A 15 -43.80 -18.85 -29.08
C THR A 15 -44.65 -18.58 -27.83
N LEU A 16 -44.38 -19.30 -26.75
CA LEU A 16 -45.01 -19.08 -25.45
C LEU A 16 -44.45 -17.82 -24.78
N ALA A 17 -45.19 -16.72 -24.88
CA ALA A 17 -44.91 -15.50 -24.14
C ALA A 17 -45.37 -15.64 -22.67
N ILE A 18 -44.43 -15.87 -21.75
CA ILE A 18 -44.68 -15.77 -20.31
C ILE A 18 -44.20 -14.39 -19.83
N GLY A 19 -45.14 -13.49 -19.57
CA GLY A 19 -44.87 -12.23 -18.89
C GLY A 19 -45.00 -12.38 -17.38
N CYS A 20 -44.06 -11.81 -16.62
CA CYS A 20 -44.19 -11.64 -15.17
C CYS A 20 -43.54 -10.32 -14.72
N SER A 21 -43.88 -9.82 -13.53
CA SER A 21 -43.86 -8.39 -13.24
C SER A 21 -42.60 -7.82 -12.58
N LYS A 22 -42.04 -6.77 -13.23
CA LYS A 22 -41.53 -5.49 -12.69
C LYS A 22 -40.77 -5.44 -11.33
N ASN A 23 -39.61 -4.76 -11.38
CA ASN A 23 -38.80 -4.19 -10.28
C ASN A 23 -38.14 -5.17 -9.29
N LYS A 24 -36.81 -5.32 -9.42
CA LYS A 24 -35.83 -4.40 -8.82
C LYS A 24 -34.56 -4.37 -9.67
N ASP A 25 -33.89 -3.23 -9.74
CA ASP A 25 -32.64 -3.08 -10.48
C ASP A 25 -31.48 -3.74 -9.72
N ALA A 26 -31.02 -4.87 -10.23
CA ALA A 26 -29.68 -5.37 -9.95
C ALA A 26 -28.76 -4.86 -11.06
N ASP A 27 -27.72 -4.10 -10.72
CA ASP A 27 -26.67 -3.68 -11.67
C ASP A 27 -26.05 -4.96 -12.28
N LYS A 28 -26.38 -5.24 -13.54
CA LYS A 28 -25.82 -6.38 -14.26
C LYS A 28 -24.36 -6.10 -14.56
N VAL A 29 -23.49 -7.06 -14.26
CA VAL A 29 -22.10 -7.07 -14.77
C VAL A 29 -22.14 -7.41 -16.27
N THR A 30 -22.51 -6.44 -17.09
CA THR A 30 -22.23 -6.42 -18.52
C THR A 30 -20.81 -5.92 -18.71
N GLY A 31 -19.94 -6.72 -19.33
CA GLY A 31 -18.61 -6.26 -19.73
C GLY A 31 -18.71 -5.16 -20.77
N THR A 32 -18.66 -3.90 -20.33
CA THR A 32 -18.51 -2.72 -21.18
C THR A 32 -17.03 -2.49 -21.47
N GLU A 33 -16.72 -1.92 -22.64
CA GLU A 33 -15.35 -1.56 -23.00
C GLU A 33 -14.75 -0.61 -21.95
N GLN A 34 -13.57 -0.97 -21.41
CA GLN A 34 -12.92 -0.18 -20.36
C GLN A 34 -12.65 1.23 -20.86
N THR A 35 -13.07 2.23 -20.09
CA THR A 35 -12.87 3.64 -20.45
C THR A 35 -11.41 4.04 -20.21
N THR A 36 -10.58 3.90 -21.25
CA THR A 36 -9.12 4.20 -21.26
C THR A 36 -8.74 5.65 -20.91
N GLY A 37 -9.72 6.49 -20.55
CA GLY A 37 -9.53 7.84 -20.04
C GLY A 37 -9.37 7.94 -18.51
N ASP A 38 -9.91 7.00 -17.72
CA ASP A 38 -10.00 7.13 -16.25
C ASP A 38 -8.60 7.21 -15.59
N PRO A 39 -8.30 8.25 -14.78
CA PRO A 39 -6.99 8.43 -14.17
C PRO A 39 -6.65 7.35 -13.13
N VAL A 40 -7.66 6.75 -12.49
CA VAL A 40 -7.49 5.68 -11.51
C VAL A 40 -7.16 4.36 -12.21
N LEU A 41 -7.81 4.06 -13.35
CA LEU A 41 -7.43 2.91 -14.19
C LEU A 41 -6.00 3.04 -14.70
N LYS A 42 -5.61 4.23 -15.18
CA LYS A 42 -4.23 4.53 -15.58
C LYS A 42 -3.25 4.36 -14.42
N ARG A 43 -3.57 4.87 -13.23
CA ARG A 43 -2.76 4.68 -12.02
C ARG A 43 -2.58 3.19 -11.71
N ILE A 44 -3.63 2.38 -11.72
CA ILE A 44 -3.55 0.95 -11.39
C ILE A 44 -2.60 0.22 -12.36
N LEU A 45 -2.76 0.44 -13.68
CA LEU A 45 -1.88 -0.13 -14.71
C LEU A 45 -0.42 0.36 -14.57
N LYS A 46 -0.24 1.62 -14.15
CA LYS A 46 1.06 2.28 -13.96
C LYS A 46 1.75 1.92 -12.64
N GLU A 47 1.00 1.49 -11.63
CA GLU A 47 1.48 0.85 -10.40
C GLU A 47 1.81 -0.64 -10.59
N GLY A 48 1.69 -1.15 -11.82
CA GLY A 48 2.23 -2.44 -12.26
C GLY A 48 1.19 -3.54 -12.50
N TYR A 49 -0.04 -3.37 -12.03
CA TYR A 49 -1.09 -4.39 -12.17
C TYR A 49 -1.48 -4.61 -13.62
N THR A 50 -1.70 -5.87 -14.01
CA THR A 50 -2.13 -6.19 -15.37
C THR A 50 -3.63 -5.99 -15.53
N GLN A 51 -4.07 -5.66 -16.75
CA GLN A 51 -5.49 -5.48 -17.11
C GLN A 51 -6.38 -6.69 -16.81
N LYS A 52 -5.79 -7.88 -16.56
CA LYS A 52 -6.49 -9.12 -16.20
C LYS A 52 -6.84 -9.23 -14.72
N GLU A 53 -6.13 -8.49 -13.87
CA GLU A 53 -6.32 -8.48 -12.40
C GLU A 53 -7.34 -7.41 -11.96
N ILE A 54 -7.81 -6.58 -12.89
CA ILE A 54 -8.67 -5.42 -12.64
C ILE A 54 -10.12 -5.76 -12.99
N VAL A 55 -10.99 -5.77 -11.98
CA VAL A 55 -12.46 -5.81 -12.15
C VAL A 55 -12.99 -4.38 -12.03
N GLU A 56 -13.59 -3.87 -13.11
CA GLU A 56 -14.20 -2.54 -13.14
C GLU A 56 -15.64 -2.59 -12.59
N LEU A 57 -15.92 -1.74 -11.60
CA LEU A 57 -17.25 -1.48 -11.07
C LEU A 57 -17.64 -0.01 -11.29
N LYS A 58 -18.87 0.35 -10.90
CA LYS A 58 -19.49 1.65 -11.16
C LYS A 58 -18.76 2.83 -10.49
N ASP A 59 -18.31 2.63 -9.25
CA ASP A 59 -17.69 3.65 -8.38
C ASP A 59 -16.21 3.36 -8.05
N ARG A 60 -15.70 2.18 -8.43
CA ARG A 60 -14.38 1.68 -8.05
C ARG A 60 -13.81 0.69 -9.07
N TYR A 61 -12.52 0.44 -8.97
CA TYR A 61 -11.85 -0.74 -9.49
C TYR A 61 -11.50 -1.66 -8.33
N ILE A 62 -11.63 -2.97 -8.53
CA ILE A 62 -11.09 -4.00 -7.63
C ILE A 62 -9.88 -4.62 -8.31
N VAL A 63 -8.81 -4.84 -7.56
CA VAL A 63 -7.54 -5.39 -8.07
C VAL A 63 -7.18 -6.63 -7.25
N GLN A 64 -6.78 -7.71 -7.94
CA GLN A 64 -6.43 -9.03 -7.38
C GLN A 64 -7.55 -9.76 -6.58
N GLY A 65 -8.63 -9.05 -6.24
CA GLY A 65 -9.88 -9.53 -5.62
C GLY A 65 -10.21 -8.79 -4.32
N ASP A 66 -9.16 -8.38 -3.62
CA ASP A 66 -9.08 -7.94 -2.22
C ASP A 66 -8.76 -6.43 -2.10
N ILE A 67 -8.20 -5.78 -3.14
CA ILE A 67 -7.76 -4.38 -3.09
C ILE A 67 -8.76 -3.44 -3.80
N ILE A 68 -9.23 -2.38 -3.11
CA ILE A 68 -10.15 -1.36 -3.61
C ILE A 68 -9.43 -0.07 -4.06
N PHE A 69 -9.80 0.42 -5.25
CA PHE A 69 -9.44 1.73 -5.77
C PHE A 69 -10.69 2.53 -6.18
N PHE A 70 -11.07 3.57 -5.43
CA PHE A 70 -12.22 4.41 -5.77
C PHE A 70 -11.98 5.31 -6.99
N LYS A 71 -12.98 5.43 -7.86
CA LYS A 71 -12.96 6.32 -9.03
C LYS A 71 -13.08 7.79 -8.62
N GLY A 72 -12.50 8.68 -9.42
CA GLY A 72 -12.58 10.14 -9.23
C GLY A 72 -11.52 10.74 -8.28
N VAL A 73 -10.65 9.93 -7.67
CA VAL A 73 -9.45 10.41 -6.97
C VAL A 73 -8.36 10.74 -8.01
N LYS A 74 -7.61 11.83 -7.83
CA LYS A 74 -6.48 12.22 -8.69
C LYS A 74 -5.16 12.23 -7.91
N ASP A 75 -4.08 11.81 -8.57
CA ASP A 75 -2.79 12.53 -8.77
C ASP A 75 -1.60 11.56 -8.99
N HIS A 76 -0.58 12.02 -9.75
CA HIS A 76 0.80 11.53 -10.04
C HIS A 76 1.21 10.03 -9.84
N GLU A 77 2.08 9.41 -10.67
CA GLU A 77 3.14 10.01 -11.51
C GLU A 77 4.52 9.27 -11.51
N ASP A 78 4.57 7.93 -11.64
CA ASP A 78 5.81 7.06 -11.71
C ASP A 78 6.67 7.01 -10.42
N GLY A 79 7.61 6.07 -10.21
CA GLY A 79 8.05 4.88 -10.96
C GLY A 79 9.01 4.01 -10.10
N PRO A 80 9.41 2.79 -10.53
CA PRO A 80 9.86 1.71 -9.64
C PRO A 80 11.33 1.27 -9.88
N THR A 81 11.97 0.26 -9.24
CA THR A 81 11.63 -0.87 -8.32
C THR A 81 12.80 -1.01 -7.28
N THR A 82 12.98 -1.95 -6.33
CA THR A 82 12.34 -3.22 -5.84
C THR A 82 12.51 -3.32 -4.30
N GLU A 83 11.63 -3.96 -3.52
CA GLU A 83 11.76 -4.54 -2.15
C GLU A 83 10.37 -5.20 -1.83
N GLN A 84 9.92 -5.42 -0.58
CA GLN A 84 8.47 -5.59 -0.31
C GLN A 84 7.70 -4.33 -0.76
N ALA A 85 6.40 -4.48 -1.04
CA ALA A 85 5.60 -3.43 -1.69
C ALA A 85 4.72 -2.62 -0.72
N ARG A 86 4.57 -1.32 -1.00
CA ARG A 86 3.61 -0.41 -0.32
C ARG A 86 2.77 0.43 -1.29
N SER A 87 1.69 1.02 -0.78
CA SER A 87 1.00 2.13 -1.45
C SER A 87 1.80 3.44 -1.37
N PRO A 88 1.55 4.39 -2.31
CA PRO A 88 2.14 5.74 -2.24
C PRO A 88 1.75 6.48 -0.96
N TYR A 89 0.55 6.24 -0.43
CA TYR A 89 0.09 6.87 0.81
C TYR A 89 0.36 5.97 2.03
N LEU A 90 0.84 6.57 3.12
CA LEU A 90 1.02 5.97 4.45
C LEU A 90 0.37 6.87 5.51
N ILE A 91 0.20 6.32 6.71
CA ILE A 91 -0.42 7.02 7.84
C ILE A 91 0.53 8.06 8.46
N ALA A 92 0.13 9.33 8.41
CA ALA A 92 0.88 10.44 8.98
C ALA A 92 0.87 10.37 10.52
N PRO A 93 1.94 10.84 11.21
CA PRO A 93 2.11 10.76 12.67
C PRO A 93 0.87 11.10 13.51
N ALA A 94 0.15 12.16 13.16
CA ALA A 94 -1.05 12.62 13.87
C ALA A 94 -2.21 11.60 13.89
N TYR A 95 -2.20 10.61 12.99
CA TYR A 95 -3.26 9.62 12.82
C TYR A 95 -2.81 8.18 13.12
N ARG A 96 -1.64 8.00 13.74
CA ARG A 96 -1.09 6.66 14.04
C ARG A 96 -1.68 6.00 15.30
N ASN A 97 -2.41 6.74 16.11
CA ASN A 97 -3.31 6.19 17.12
C ASN A 97 -4.64 5.86 16.43
N ILE A 98 -4.90 4.58 16.17
CA ILE A 98 -6.00 4.12 15.29
C ILE A 98 -7.06 3.42 16.12
N SER A 99 -8.29 3.95 16.11
CA SER A 99 -9.44 3.31 16.78
C SER A 99 -10.14 2.33 15.83
N VAL A 100 -10.12 1.04 16.15
CA VAL A 100 -10.69 -0.03 15.31
C VAL A 100 -11.99 -0.57 15.89
N TYR A 101 -13.08 -0.40 15.14
CA TYR A 101 -14.41 -0.91 15.44
C TYR A 101 -14.68 -2.21 14.69
N LEU A 102 -15.59 -3.03 15.23
CA LEU A 102 -16.15 -4.21 14.58
C LEU A 102 -17.67 -4.10 14.70
N ASN A 103 -18.35 -4.04 13.55
CA ASN A 103 -19.80 -4.12 13.50
C ASN A 103 -20.24 -5.58 13.71
N ALA A 104 -20.10 -6.09 14.94
CA ALA A 104 -20.33 -7.49 15.26
C ALA A 104 -21.76 -7.96 14.91
N GLY A 105 -22.76 -7.07 15.02
CA GLY A 105 -24.14 -7.33 14.63
C GLY A 105 -24.41 -7.40 13.12
N SER A 106 -23.39 -7.22 12.27
CA SER A 106 -23.49 -7.50 10.83
C SER A 106 -23.16 -8.95 10.46
N PHE A 107 -22.60 -9.74 11.39
CA PHE A 107 -22.28 -11.15 11.21
C PHE A 107 -23.36 -12.03 11.88
N SER A 108 -23.75 -13.11 11.21
CA SER A 108 -24.84 -14.00 11.62
C SER A 108 -24.36 -15.31 12.26
N SER A 109 -23.11 -15.71 12.00
CA SER A 109 -22.56 -17.02 12.35
C SER A 109 -21.09 -16.97 12.78
N ILE A 110 -20.32 -15.99 12.32
CA ILE A 110 -18.89 -15.84 12.64
C ILE A 110 -18.68 -14.73 13.68
N ASN A 111 -17.99 -15.04 14.77
CA ASN A 111 -17.61 -14.06 15.79
C ASN A 111 -16.15 -13.62 15.60
N LEU A 112 -15.95 -12.35 15.22
CA LEU A 112 -14.64 -11.76 15.00
C LEU A 112 -14.09 -10.93 16.18
N SER A 113 -14.76 -10.85 17.35
CA SER A 113 -14.28 -9.93 18.41
C SER A 113 -12.90 -10.34 18.93
N THR A 114 -12.77 -11.53 19.52
CA THR A 114 -11.47 -12.02 20.02
C THR A 114 -10.42 -12.11 18.93
N ILE A 115 -10.84 -12.32 17.67
CA ILE A 115 -9.96 -12.31 16.50
C ILE A 115 -9.36 -10.91 16.29
N LEU A 116 -10.20 -9.87 16.24
CA LEU A 116 -9.75 -8.49 16.11
C LEU A 116 -8.93 -8.04 17.32
N ASP A 117 -9.34 -8.42 18.53
CA ASP A 117 -8.61 -8.10 19.77
C ASP A 117 -7.18 -8.70 19.74
N ASN A 118 -7.02 -9.93 19.22
CA ASN A 118 -5.73 -10.57 18.99
C ASN A 118 -4.90 -9.89 17.89
N VAL A 119 -5.52 -9.48 16.78
CA VAL A 119 -4.83 -8.79 15.66
C VAL A 119 -4.34 -7.40 16.09
N ILE A 120 -5.15 -6.65 16.84
CA ILE A 120 -4.76 -5.37 17.46
C ILE A 120 -3.55 -5.58 18.39
N ALA A 121 -3.58 -6.60 19.25
CA ALA A 121 -2.47 -6.93 20.12
C ALA A 121 -1.20 -7.30 19.32
N ALA A 122 -1.33 -8.04 18.22
CA ALA A 122 -0.22 -8.40 17.35
C ALA A 122 0.41 -7.17 16.68
N TYR A 123 -0.38 -6.24 16.12
CA TYR A 123 0.13 -5.00 15.51
C TYR A 123 0.90 -4.14 16.52
N ASN A 124 0.35 -3.97 17.73
CA ASN A 124 1.01 -3.22 18.80
C ASN A 124 2.30 -3.91 19.28
N ALA A 125 2.30 -5.25 19.34
CA ALA A 125 3.48 -6.04 19.74
C ALA A 125 4.66 -5.96 18.77
N VAL A 126 4.44 -5.50 17.53
CA VAL A 126 5.54 -5.20 16.59
C VAL A 126 6.47 -4.12 17.16
N GLY A 127 5.96 -3.15 17.92
CA GLY A 127 6.73 -1.98 18.34
C GLY A 127 7.01 -1.02 17.17
N SER A 128 6.00 -0.81 16.32
CA SER A 128 5.97 0.27 15.34
C SER A 128 5.34 1.52 15.95
N GLY A 129 5.40 2.65 15.24
CA GLY A 129 4.70 3.88 15.61
C GLY A 129 3.18 3.83 15.39
N ILE A 130 2.61 2.74 14.84
CA ILE A 130 1.17 2.48 14.81
C ILE A 130 0.72 1.89 16.16
N GLN A 131 -0.25 2.54 16.79
CA GLN A 131 -0.90 2.08 18.01
C GLN A 131 -2.39 1.88 17.74
N MET A 132 -2.81 0.63 17.57
CA MET A 132 -4.23 0.27 17.41
C MET A 132 -4.92 0.13 18.77
N THR A 133 -6.15 0.65 18.87
CA THR A 133 -7.00 0.50 20.06
C THR A 133 -8.37 -0.01 19.66
N ARG A 134 -8.89 -0.99 20.42
CA ARG A 134 -10.25 -1.51 20.22
C ARG A 134 -11.28 -0.46 20.66
N THR A 135 -12.18 -0.06 19.76
CA THR A 135 -13.36 0.74 20.12
C THR A 135 -14.65 -0.04 19.92
N TYR A 136 -15.65 0.29 20.75
CA TYR A 136 -17.02 -0.25 20.70
C TYR A 136 -18.04 0.81 20.25
N THR A 137 -17.59 2.03 19.94
CA THR A 137 -18.44 3.13 19.46
C THR A 137 -18.12 3.42 18.00
N ALA A 138 -19.05 3.14 17.09
CA ALA A 138 -18.83 3.24 15.65
C ALA A 138 -18.44 4.65 15.16
N SER A 139 -18.97 5.71 15.78
CA SER A 139 -18.61 7.11 15.45
C SER A 139 -17.23 7.54 15.96
N ALA A 140 -16.57 6.71 16.78
CA ALA A 140 -15.21 6.91 17.25
C ALA A 140 -14.21 5.99 16.53
N ALA A 141 -14.56 5.43 15.37
CA ALA A 141 -13.73 4.54 14.58
C ALA A 141 -12.92 5.30 13.52
N ASP A 142 -11.62 5.01 13.44
CA ASP A 142 -10.79 5.29 12.27
C ASP A 142 -10.94 4.19 11.22
N ILE A 143 -11.07 2.93 11.67
CA ILE A 143 -11.29 1.75 10.82
C ILE A 143 -12.49 0.95 11.35
N THR A 144 -13.41 0.53 10.47
CA THR A 144 -14.54 -0.35 10.79
C THR A 144 -14.43 -1.69 10.06
N VAL A 145 -14.38 -2.80 10.80
CA VAL A 145 -14.57 -4.15 10.26
C VAL A 145 -16.07 -4.45 10.17
N VAL A 146 -16.55 -4.88 9.00
CA VAL A 146 -18.00 -5.09 8.73
C VAL A 146 -18.25 -6.22 7.73
N GLN A 147 -19.39 -6.91 7.86
CA GLN A 147 -19.82 -7.92 6.89
C GLN A 147 -20.17 -7.26 5.55
N ASN A 148 -19.72 -7.87 4.44
CA ASN A 148 -20.25 -7.56 3.11
C ASN A 148 -20.10 -8.77 2.16
N SER A 149 -21.21 -9.45 1.85
CA SER A 149 -21.25 -10.52 0.85
C SER A 149 -21.07 -10.07 -0.61
N GLY A 150 -21.10 -8.76 -0.89
CA GLY A 150 -21.02 -8.20 -2.24
C GLY A 150 -19.62 -8.05 -2.83
N ILE A 151 -18.56 -8.46 -2.12
CA ILE A 151 -17.17 -8.23 -2.52
C ILE A 151 -16.63 -9.22 -3.57
N GLY A 152 -17.29 -10.36 -3.77
CA GLY A 152 -16.94 -11.36 -4.79
C GLY A 152 -17.12 -12.80 -4.30
N ALA A 153 -17.49 -13.72 -5.20
CA ALA A 153 -17.89 -15.09 -4.83
C ALA A 153 -16.76 -15.94 -4.22
N SER A 154 -15.50 -15.62 -4.54
CA SER A 154 -14.29 -16.26 -3.98
C SER A 154 -13.48 -15.31 -3.09
N VAL A 155 -13.99 -14.11 -2.82
CA VAL A 155 -13.32 -13.05 -2.06
C VAL A 155 -13.80 -13.11 -0.62
N CYS A 156 -12.86 -13.11 0.33
CA CYS A 156 -13.12 -13.41 1.74
C CYS A 156 -13.06 -12.17 2.63
N GLY A 157 -12.10 -11.29 2.34
CA GLY A 157 -12.01 -9.93 2.86
C GLY A 157 -11.74 -8.96 1.71
N GLN A 158 -11.92 -7.68 1.97
CA GLN A 158 -11.59 -6.62 1.03
C GLN A 158 -11.33 -5.29 1.74
N ALA A 159 -10.25 -4.62 1.37
CA ALA A 159 -9.80 -3.36 1.95
C ALA A 159 -9.25 -2.41 0.89
N GLY A 160 -8.68 -1.28 1.31
CA GLY A 160 -8.04 -0.30 0.46
C GLY A 160 -6.87 0.36 1.18
N PHE A 161 -6.14 1.21 0.47
CA PHE A 161 -4.94 1.88 0.98
C PHE A 161 -5.27 3.21 1.70
N PRO A 162 -4.36 3.72 2.57
CA PRO A 162 -4.47 5.03 3.19
C PRO A 162 -4.85 6.14 2.20
N TYR A 163 -5.59 7.13 2.68
CA TYR A 163 -5.96 8.30 1.89
C TYR A 163 -4.76 9.26 1.78
N SER A 164 -4.75 10.10 0.74
CA SER A 164 -3.75 11.17 0.55
C SER A 164 -3.71 12.20 1.70
N THR A 165 -4.74 12.25 2.54
CA THR A 165 -4.79 13.01 3.80
C THR A 165 -3.96 12.40 4.94
N GLY A 166 -3.35 11.23 4.73
CA GLY A 166 -2.54 10.53 5.72
C GLY A 166 -3.33 9.76 6.78
N ARG A 167 -4.64 9.54 6.59
CA ARG A 167 -5.46 8.64 7.43
C ARG A 167 -5.50 7.23 6.84
N ALA A 168 -5.64 6.22 7.70
CA ALA A 168 -5.90 4.83 7.32
C ALA A 168 -7.13 4.70 6.39
N PHE A 169 -7.19 3.64 5.58
CA PHE A 169 -8.43 3.29 4.91
C PHE A 169 -9.48 2.87 5.95
N ASN A 170 -10.69 3.41 5.83
CA ASN A 170 -11.62 3.42 6.98
C ASN A 170 -12.50 2.16 7.14
N THR A 171 -12.42 1.20 6.23
CA THR A 171 -13.34 0.05 6.21
C THR A 171 -12.62 -1.24 5.80
N VAL A 172 -12.80 -2.31 6.57
CA VAL A 172 -12.48 -3.68 6.19
C VAL A 172 -13.79 -4.43 5.97
N TYR A 173 -14.01 -4.91 4.75
CA TYR A 173 -15.15 -5.76 4.41
C TYR A 173 -14.79 -7.22 4.60
N ILE A 174 -15.72 -8.05 5.08
CA ILE A 174 -15.55 -9.50 5.23
C ILE A 174 -16.79 -10.23 4.68
N SER A 175 -16.61 -11.18 3.76
CA SER A 175 -17.70 -12.00 3.21
C SER A 175 -17.93 -13.24 4.07
N GLU A 176 -18.82 -13.13 5.06
CA GLU A 176 -19.26 -14.28 5.87
C GLU A 176 -19.80 -15.42 5.00
N SER A 177 -20.48 -15.10 3.89
CA SER A 177 -20.95 -16.10 2.91
C SER A 177 -19.81 -16.87 2.25
N THR A 178 -18.71 -16.20 1.87
CA THR A 178 -17.54 -16.87 1.26
C THR A 178 -16.87 -17.76 2.31
N LEU A 179 -16.68 -17.23 3.53
CA LEU A 179 -16.06 -17.97 4.64
C LEU A 179 -16.85 -19.24 5.00
N LEU A 180 -18.18 -19.18 5.06
CA LEU A 180 -19.02 -20.36 5.28
C LEU A 180 -18.98 -21.34 4.09
N THR A 181 -19.02 -20.84 2.85
CA THR A 181 -18.97 -21.67 1.63
C THR A 181 -17.68 -22.51 1.55
N TYR A 182 -16.54 -21.94 1.93
CA TYR A 182 -15.25 -22.62 1.92
C TYR A 182 -14.84 -23.21 3.29
N SER A 183 -15.72 -23.20 4.29
CA SER A 183 -15.47 -23.70 5.66
C SER A 183 -14.29 -23.03 6.39
N ILE A 184 -14.05 -21.75 6.11
CA ILE A 184 -12.95 -20.95 6.64
C ILE A 184 -13.41 -20.26 7.93
N THR A 185 -13.50 -21.06 9.00
CA THR A 185 -14.10 -20.64 10.28
C THR A 185 -13.17 -20.79 11.49
N SER A 186 -11.95 -21.31 11.30
CA SER A 186 -11.02 -21.45 12.43
C SER A 186 -10.43 -20.10 12.85
N ALA A 187 -10.16 -19.94 14.15
CA ALA A 187 -9.61 -18.70 14.69
C ALA A 187 -8.27 -18.30 14.04
N SER A 188 -7.42 -19.27 13.68
CA SER A 188 -6.15 -19.00 13.00
C SER A 188 -6.34 -18.45 11.57
N GLN A 189 -7.31 -18.97 10.81
CA GLN A 189 -7.62 -18.45 9.46
C GLN A 189 -8.23 -17.04 9.52
N LEU A 190 -9.17 -16.84 10.45
CA LEU A 190 -9.82 -15.53 10.64
C LEU A 190 -8.83 -14.48 11.16
N THR A 191 -7.83 -14.87 11.97
CA THR A 191 -6.75 -13.97 12.42
C THR A 191 -5.88 -13.52 11.25
N LEU A 192 -5.50 -14.43 10.35
CA LEU A 192 -4.71 -14.07 9.16
C LEU A 192 -5.49 -13.11 8.26
N LEU A 193 -6.75 -13.42 7.98
CA LEU A 193 -7.60 -12.57 7.15
C LEU A 193 -7.74 -11.15 7.74
N VAL A 194 -8.12 -11.02 9.01
CA VAL A 194 -8.31 -9.70 9.63
C VAL A 194 -6.99 -8.93 9.76
N ALA A 195 -5.85 -9.60 9.94
CA ALA A 195 -4.54 -8.96 9.92
C ALA A 195 -4.14 -8.46 8.53
N HIS A 196 -4.37 -9.27 7.49
CA HIS A 196 -4.08 -8.95 6.09
C HIS A 196 -4.84 -7.70 5.61
N GLU A 197 -6.17 -7.67 5.79
CA GLU A 197 -7.00 -6.53 5.41
C GLU A 197 -6.64 -5.23 6.17
N LEU A 198 -6.28 -5.35 7.45
CA LEU A 198 -5.76 -4.21 8.22
C LEU A 198 -4.39 -3.76 7.71
N GLY A 199 -3.56 -4.66 7.18
CA GLY A 199 -2.29 -4.32 6.56
C GLY A 199 -2.45 -3.45 5.31
N HIS A 200 -3.45 -3.74 4.47
CA HIS A 200 -3.85 -2.84 3.39
C HIS A 200 -4.32 -1.47 3.93
N CYS A 201 -5.10 -1.43 5.02
CA CYS A 201 -5.50 -0.17 5.65
C CYS A 201 -4.31 0.64 6.19
N LEU A 202 -3.18 -0.01 6.50
CA LEU A 202 -1.88 0.59 6.84
C LEU A 202 -0.97 0.85 5.62
N GLY A 203 -1.39 0.52 4.40
CA GLY A 203 -0.64 0.79 3.17
C GLY A 203 0.37 -0.28 2.75
N LEU A 204 0.33 -1.47 3.35
CA LEU A 204 1.09 -2.62 2.88
C LEU A 204 0.42 -3.24 1.65
N ARG A 205 1.22 -3.60 0.63
CA ARG A 205 0.77 -4.31 -0.58
C ARG A 205 1.16 -5.79 -0.53
N HIS A 206 0.72 -6.52 -1.55
CA HIS A 206 1.14 -7.89 -1.76
C HIS A 206 2.64 -8.07 -1.93
N THR A 207 3.22 -8.96 -1.14
CA THR A 207 4.66 -9.25 -1.12
C THR A 207 5.12 -10.24 -2.20
N ASN A 208 4.17 -10.80 -2.96
CA ASN A 208 4.40 -11.71 -4.08
C ASN A 208 4.17 -11.06 -5.48
N TRP A 209 4.15 -9.72 -5.53
CA TRP A 209 3.95 -8.91 -6.74
C TRP A 209 4.90 -9.28 -7.91
N GLN A 210 6.19 -9.53 -7.64
CA GLN A 210 7.16 -9.92 -8.66
C GLN A 210 6.82 -11.27 -9.32
N PRO A 211 6.59 -12.38 -8.58
CA PRO A 211 6.04 -13.62 -9.15
C PRO A 211 4.72 -13.47 -9.92
N GLN A 212 3.90 -12.47 -9.61
CA GLN A 212 2.64 -12.19 -10.33
C GLN A 212 2.86 -11.38 -11.62
N GLY A 213 4.04 -10.81 -11.83
CA GLY A 213 4.41 -10.06 -13.02
C GLY A 213 4.12 -8.55 -12.95
N GLU A 214 3.82 -8.02 -11.76
CA GLU A 214 3.65 -6.58 -11.55
C GLU A 214 4.96 -5.83 -11.79
N SER A 215 4.90 -4.72 -12.53
CA SER A 215 6.11 -3.98 -12.94
C SER A 215 6.52 -2.81 -12.02
N ALA A 216 5.62 -2.29 -11.17
CA ALA A 216 5.79 -0.93 -10.62
C ALA A 216 5.31 -0.68 -9.18
N ALA A 217 5.54 -1.64 -8.28
CA ALA A 217 5.34 -1.44 -6.84
C ALA A 217 6.39 -0.48 -6.21
N ILE A 218 5.98 0.28 -5.19
CA ILE A 218 6.88 1.13 -4.39
C ILE A 218 7.57 0.26 -3.32
N PRO A 219 8.90 0.29 -3.20
CA PRO A 219 9.66 -0.49 -2.22
C PRO A 219 9.45 -0.04 -0.75
N ILE A 220 9.63 -0.99 0.18
CA ILE A 220 9.71 -0.78 1.63
C ILE A 220 11.15 -1.05 2.11
N PRO A 221 11.88 -0.01 2.57
CA PRO A 221 13.26 -0.13 3.01
C PRO A 221 13.56 -1.28 3.99
N SER A 222 14.64 -2.01 3.70
CA SER A 222 15.22 -3.13 4.45
C SER A 222 14.42 -4.45 4.39
N THR A 223 13.72 -4.73 3.30
CA THR A 223 12.90 -5.95 3.15
C THR A 223 13.18 -6.71 1.83
N PRO A 224 13.22 -8.05 1.82
CA PRO A 224 13.55 -8.81 0.61
C PRO A 224 12.46 -8.68 -0.46
N SER A 225 12.83 -8.89 -1.73
CA SER A 225 11.92 -8.82 -2.88
C SER A 225 10.86 -9.93 -2.92
N SER A 226 10.96 -10.93 -2.04
CA SER A 226 9.87 -11.86 -1.73
C SER A 226 9.98 -12.35 -0.28
N ASP A 227 8.83 -12.62 0.33
CA ASP A 227 8.73 -13.24 1.65
C ASP A 227 7.56 -14.23 1.66
N GLY A 228 7.86 -15.52 1.58
CA GLY A 228 6.83 -16.58 1.58
C GLY A 228 6.11 -16.78 2.92
N ALA A 229 6.55 -16.11 4.00
CA ALA A 229 5.93 -16.15 5.32
C ALA A 229 5.20 -14.84 5.69
N SER A 230 5.27 -13.82 4.83
CA SER A 230 4.55 -12.54 5.01
C SER A 230 3.05 -12.77 5.10
N VAL A 231 2.41 -12.09 6.07
CA VAL A 231 0.95 -12.06 6.19
C VAL A 231 0.30 -11.30 5.04
N MET A 232 1.08 -10.46 4.36
CA MET A 232 0.70 -9.67 3.19
C MET A 232 0.99 -10.40 1.87
N ASN A 233 1.05 -11.73 1.82
CA ASN A 233 0.95 -12.43 0.54
C ASN A 233 -0.51 -12.43 0.04
N GLY A 234 -0.71 -12.20 -1.25
CA GLY A 234 -2.03 -12.25 -1.87
C GLY A 234 -2.60 -13.67 -1.92
N SER A 235 -3.93 -13.79 -2.04
CA SER A 235 -4.64 -15.08 -2.01
C SER A 235 -4.46 -15.90 -0.72
N THR A 236 -4.21 -15.26 0.43
CA THR A 236 -4.10 -15.88 1.76
C THR A 236 -5.42 -16.39 2.35
N CYS A 237 -6.56 -16.23 1.66
CA CYS A 237 -7.84 -16.72 2.18
C CYS A 237 -7.81 -18.25 2.40
N GLY A 238 -8.14 -18.67 3.63
CA GLY A 238 -8.13 -20.07 4.04
C GLY A 238 -6.79 -20.54 4.62
N TYR A 239 -5.73 -19.75 4.54
CA TYR A 239 -4.42 -20.07 5.13
C TYR A 239 -4.44 -19.75 6.64
N THR A 240 -3.52 -20.32 7.41
CA THR A 240 -3.47 -20.22 8.87
C THR A 240 -2.45 -19.19 9.36
N TRP A 241 -2.84 -18.30 10.28
CA TRP A 241 -1.96 -17.36 10.96
C TRP A 241 -0.81 -18.05 11.70
N SER A 242 0.42 -17.67 11.35
CA SER A 242 1.68 -18.03 12.02
C SER A 242 2.32 -16.88 12.82
N GLY A 243 1.72 -15.69 12.82
CA GLY A 243 2.35 -14.44 13.26
C GLY A 243 2.92 -13.61 12.10
N PHE A 244 3.21 -12.33 12.36
CA PHE A 244 3.96 -11.47 11.42
C PHE A 244 5.36 -12.02 11.19
N SER A 245 5.79 -12.07 9.93
CA SER A 245 7.15 -12.44 9.57
C SER A 245 8.18 -11.44 10.13
N THR A 246 9.47 -11.80 10.07
CA THR A 246 10.57 -10.87 10.36
C THR A 246 10.48 -9.62 9.49
N TYR A 247 10.06 -9.74 8.23
CA TYR A 247 10.04 -8.65 7.28
C TYR A 247 8.74 -7.85 7.31
N ASP A 248 7.60 -8.44 7.65
CA ASP A 248 6.38 -7.70 8.02
C ASP A 248 6.66 -6.72 9.18
N GLN A 249 7.40 -7.20 10.19
CA GLN A 249 7.79 -6.39 11.34
C GLN A 249 8.79 -5.28 10.98
N ILE A 250 9.74 -5.55 10.07
CA ILE A 250 10.67 -4.53 9.56
C ILE A 250 9.90 -3.52 8.72
N ALA A 251 9.02 -3.95 7.81
CA ALA A 251 8.18 -3.08 7.00
C ALA A 251 7.38 -2.10 7.86
N LEU A 252 6.65 -2.61 8.85
CA LEU A 252 5.88 -1.77 9.77
C LEU A 252 6.78 -0.77 10.52
N LYS A 253 8.02 -1.13 10.88
CA LYS A 253 8.98 -0.20 11.53
C LYS A 253 9.58 0.83 10.58
N SER A 254 9.89 0.45 9.34
CA SER A 254 10.42 1.34 8.30
C SER A 254 9.39 2.39 7.88
N LEU A 255 8.12 1.98 7.70
CA LEU A 255 7.01 2.87 7.37
C LEU A 255 6.55 3.69 8.58
N TYR A 256 6.52 3.05 9.75
CA TYR A 256 6.02 3.62 11.00
C TYR A 256 7.05 3.45 12.12
N PRO A 257 8.07 4.32 12.20
CA PRO A 257 8.98 4.36 13.34
C PRO A 257 8.29 4.97 14.57
N VAL A 258 8.68 4.48 15.75
CA VAL A 258 8.16 4.92 17.07
C VAL A 258 8.63 6.31 17.48
N THR A 259 9.83 6.73 17.09
CA THR A 259 10.39 8.04 17.38
C THR A 259 9.98 9.07 16.32
N LEU A 260 9.33 10.14 16.78
CA LEU A 260 9.36 11.44 16.11
C LEU A 260 10.65 12.13 16.49
N GLY A 261 11.30 12.77 15.52
CA GLY A 261 12.72 13.09 15.60
C GLY A 261 13.62 11.86 15.36
N GLY A 262 14.73 12.08 14.67
CA GLY A 262 15.88 11.18 14.59
C GLY A 262 17.15 12.02 14.54
N THR A 263 18.26 11.45 14.08
CA THR A 263 19.36 12.31 13.62
C THR A 263 18.85 13.10 12.41
N ASN A 264 18.84 14.44 12.50
CA ASN A 264 18.45 15.33 11.42
C ASN A 264 19.66 15.90 10.65
N VAL A 265 20.88 15.59 11.10
CA VAL A 265 22.16 16.09 10.57
C VAL A 265 23.03 14.94 10.06
N LEU A 266 23.78 15.18 8.99
CA LEU A 266 24.99 14.42 8.63
C LEU A 266 26.20 15.36 8.81
N ASN A 267 27.06 15.03 9.76
CA ASN A 267 28.31 15.75 10.04
C ASN A 267 29.40 15.34 9.03
N PRO A 268 30.52 16.08 8.94
CA PRO A 268 31.71 15.65 8.21
C PRO A 268 32.15 14.21 8.59
N GLY A 269 32.02 13.27 7.65
CA GLY A 269 32.31 11.85 7.81
C GLY A 269 31.08 10.94 7.95
N ASP A 270 29.90 11.49 8.27
CA ASP A 270 28.67 10.71 8.38
C ASP A 270 28.16 10.28 7.00
N GLN A 271 27.59 9.07 6.95
CA GLN A 271 27.04 8.47 5.74
C GLN A 271 25.70 7.78 5.98
N LEU A 272 24.87 7.75 4.94
CA LEU A 272 23.69 6.90 4.84
C LEU A 272 23.98 5.80 3.81
N THR A 273 23.98 4.54 4.22
CA THR A 273 23.89 3.41 3.28
C THR A 273 22.45 3.21 2.83
N GLN A 274 22.24 2.40 1.78
CA GLN A 274 20.90 1.95 1.38
C GLN A 274 20.04 1.52 2.58
N GLY A 275 18.78 1.98 2.58
CA GLY A 275 17.81 1.80 3.67
C GLY A 275 17.93 2.79 4.83
N GLN A 276 19.06 3.50 4.98
CA GLN A 276 19.25 4.47 6.06
C GLN A 276 18.70 5.86 5.70
N LEU A 277 18.27 6.60 6.72
CA LEU A 277 17.70 7.94 6.58
C LEU A 277 18.08 8.87 7.73
N ILE A 278 18.05 10.17 7.45
CA ILE A 278 17.89 11.24 8.45
C ILE A 278 16.44 11.76 8.43
N ARG A 279 15.98 12.35 9.53
CA ARG A 279 14.58 12.77 9.74
C ARG A 279 14.54 14.14 10.43
N SER A 280 13.59 15.00 10.05
CA SER A 280 13.34 16.29 10.71
C SER A 280 12.99 16.12 12.20
N THR A 281 13.15 17.17 13.00
CA THR A 281 12.86 17.15 14.45
C THR A 281 11.40 16.80 14.73
N ASP A 282 10.48 17.34 13.93
CA ASP A 282 9.04 17.08 13.98
C ASP A 282 8.63 15.71 13.37
N GLY A 283 9.56 15.03 12.70
CA GLY A 283 9.35 13.75 12.04
C GLY A 283 8.55 13.78 10.73
N ARG A 284 8.17 14.96 10.22
CA ARG A 284 7.40 15.16 8.98
C ARG A 284 8.20 14.86 7.71
N PHE A 285 9.50 15.14 7.72
CA PHE A 285 10.39 15.01 6.56
C PHE A 285 11.46 13.96 6.79
N ILE A 286 11.85 13.27 5.72
CA ILE A 286 13.00 12.33 5.72
C ILE A 286 13.87 12.54 4.50
N VAL A 287 15.17 12.36 4.65
CA VAL A 287 16.10 12.16 3.53
C VAL A 287 16.64 10.74 3.64
N VAL A 288 16.31 9.90 2.65
CA VAL A 288 16.60 8.45 2.66
C VAL A 288 17.49 8.07 1.48
N MET A 289 18.52 7.26 1.75
CA MET A 289 19.31 6.59 0.73
C MET A 289 18.57 5.31 0.32
N GLN A 290 18.03 5.27 -0.88
CA GLN A 290 17.14 4.21 -1.36
C GLN A 290 17.92 3.05 -2.00
N GLY A 291 17.36 1.84 -1.94
CA GLY A 291 17.99 0.61 -2.47
C GLY A 291 18.19 0.60 -3.99
N ASP A 292 17.53 1.51 -4.72
CA ASP A 292 17.69 1.72 -6.15
C ASP A 292 18.88 2.65 -6.51
N GLY A 293 19.55 3.25 -5.53
CA GLY A 293 20.65 4.20 -5.73
C GLY A 293 20.28 5.68 -5.61
N ASN A 294 19.02 6.00 -5.35
CA ASN A 294 18.55 7.38 -5.24
C ASN A 294 18.69 7.95 -3.82
N LEU A 295 19.00 9.24 -3.68
CA LEU A 295 18.88 9.97 -2.42
C LEU A 295 17.67 10.89 -2.52
N VAL A 296 16.63 10.65 -1.71
CA VAL A 296 15.33 11.33 -1.87
C VAL A 296 14.86 11.94 -0.56
N LEU A 297 14.44 13.20 -0.66
CA LEU A 297 13.73 13.96 0.36
C LEU A 297 12.22 13.77 0.19
N TYR A 298 11.54 13.32 1.24
CA TYR A 298 10.09 13.19 1.29
C TYR A 298 9.47 14.09 2.36
N TYR A 299 8.32 14.69 2.06
CA TYR A 299 7.34 15.14 3.05
C TYR A 299 6.27 14.05 3.21
N TYR A 300 6.33 13.32 4.33
CA TYR A 300 5.69 12.02 4.56
C TYR A 300 5.94 10.98 3.45
N ASN A 301 5.29 11.15 2.29
CA ASN A 301 5.38 10.29 1.11
C ASN A 301 5.51 11.04 -0.22
N VAL A 302 5.31 12.37 -0.22
CA VAL A 302 5.49 13.18 -1.44
C VAL A 302 6.99 13.44 -1.59
N PRO A 303 7.66 12.98 -2.65
CA PRO A 303 9.05 13.33 -2.89
C PRO A 303 9.13 14.83 -3.22
N LEU A 304 9.85 15.60 -2.41
CA LEU A 304 10.07 17.03 -2.66
C LEU A 304 11.33 17.28 -3.48
N TRP A 305 12.36 16.42 -3.30
CA TRP A 305 13.63 16.51 -4.01
C TRP A 305 14.30 15.14 -4.13
N SER A 306 15.11 14.95 -5.17
CA SER A 306 15.80 13.70 -5.50
C SER A 306 17.16 14.01 -6.15
N SER A 307 18.19 13.18 -5.90
CA SER A 307 19.48 13.25 -6.61
C SER A 307 19.37 12.84 -8.09
N VAL A 308 18.25 12.22 -8.48
CA VAL A 308 18.00 11.68 -9.83
C VAL A 308 19.04 10.60 -10.21
N THR A 309 19.49 9.84 -9.19
CA THR A 309 20.41 8.70 -9.34
C THR A 309 19.70 7.36 -9.14
N CYS A 310 18.41 7.30 -9.51
CA CYS A 310 17.61 6.08 -9.41
C CYS A 310 18.20 4.92 -10.21
N CYS A 311 17.60 3.75 -10.00
CA CYS A 311 17.65 2.68 -10.99
C CYS A 311 19.06 2.10 -11.22
N ASN A 312 19.99 2.34 -10.29
CA ASN A 312 21.34 1.78 -10.21
C ASN A 312 21.66 1.39 -8.76
N SER A 313 21.21 0.21 -8.34
CA SER A 313 21.40 -0.34 -6.98
C SER A 313 22.85 -0.63 -6.59
N ALA A 314 23.83 -0.43 -7.50
CA ALA A 314 25.24 -0.39 -7.11
C ALA A 314 25.58 0.87 -6.30
N ILE A 315 24.88 1.99 -6.50
CA ILE A 315 25.03 3.23 -5.71
C ILE A 315 24.53 2.95 -4.30
N ASN A 316 25.45 2.71 -3.37
CA ASN A 316 25.15 2.08 -2.09
C ASN A 316 25.18 3.02 -0.88
N ARG A 317 25.67 4.26 -1.06
CA ARG A 317 25.74 5.25 0.01
C ARG A 317 25.75 6.70 -0.47
N ALA A 318 25.22 7.58 0.36
CA ALA A 318 25.53 9.01 0.35
C ALA A 318 26.42 9.33 1.57
N ILE A 319 27.47 10.15 1.39
CA ILE A 319 28.40 10.55 2.46
C ILE A 319 28.60 12.07 2.46
N MET A 320 28.54 12.67 3.64
CA MET A 320 28.90 14.08 3.85
C MET A 320 30.42 14.16 4.08
N GLN A 321 31.18 14.51 3.04
CA GLN A 321 32.63 14.45 3.04
C GLN A 321 33.29 15.61 3.80
N GLY A 322 34.51 15.38 4.30
CA GLY A 322 35.24 16.35 5.12
C GLY A 322 35.64 17.65 4.41
N ASP A 323 35.67 17.64 3.07
CA ASP A 323 35.85 18.80 2.20
C ASP A 323 34.58 19.67 2.06
N GLY A 324 33.46 19.24 2.67
CA GLY A 324 32.17 19.93 2.62
C GLY A 324 31.24 19.48 1.49
N ASN A 325 31.53 18.40 0.78
CA ASN A 325 30.70 17.89 -0.32
C ASN A 325 29.80 16.72 0.12
N LEU A 326 28.51 16.74 -0.21
CA LEU A 326 27.64 15.57 -0.11
C LEU A 326 27.73 14.79 -1.43
N VAL A 327 28.15 13.52 -1.37
CA VAL A 327 28.44 12.72 -2.57
C VAL A 327 27.82 11.32 -2.47
N LEU A 328 27.24 10.87 -3.58
CA LEU A 328 26.70 9.53 -3.80
C LEU A 328 27.74 8.63 -4.46
N TYR A 329 28.01 7.49 -3.84
CA TYR A 329 29.01 6.51 -4.29
C TYR A 329 28.43 5.12 -4.48
N ASP A 330 29.02 4.36 -5.40
CA ASP A 330 28.77 2.94 -5.57
C ASP A 330 29.71 2.03 -4.76
N THR A 331 29.43 0.73 -4.84
CA THR A 331 30.24 -0.37 -4.28
C THR A 331 31.67 -0.42 -4.83
N GLY A 332 31.91 0.13 -6.03
CA GLY A 332 33.24 0.31 -6.62
C GLY A 332 33.96 1.59 -6.20
N ASN A 333 33.28 2.48 -5.47
CA ASN A 333 33.71 3.84 -5.11
C ASN A 333 33.77 4.84 -6.28
N ALA A 334 33.05 4.60 -7.38
CA ALA A 334 32.77 5.65 -8.35
C ALA A 334 31.70 6.61 -7.80
N ALA A 335 31.86 7.91 -8.07
CA ALA A 335 30.90 8.94 -7.67
C ALA A 335 29.84 9.13 -8.77
N HIS A 336 28.56 9.15 -8.39
CA HIS A 336 27.43 9.25 -9.33
C HIS A 336 26.65 10.57 -9.21
N TRP A 337 26.69 11.23 -8.05
CA TRP A 337 26.15 12.59 -7.84
C TRP A 337 26.92 13.32 -6.75
N SER A 338 26.97 14.65 -6.84
CA SER A 338 27.69 15.55 -5.95
C SER A 338 26.90 16.85 -5.76
N SER A 339 26.82 17.37 -4.53
CA SER A 339 26.26 18.70 -4.25
C SER A 339 27.12 19.85 -4.78
N ASN A 340 28.35 19.56 -5.19
CA ASN A 340 29.35 20.49 -5.73
C ASN A 340 29.72 21.60 -4.72
N THR A 341 29.78 21.22 -3.43
CA THR A 341 30.17 22.08 -2.29
C THR A 341 31.56 21.75 -1.74
N HIS A 342 32.37 21.00 -2.50
CA HIS A 342 33.77 20.71 -2.18
C HIS A 342 34.61 21.98 -1.97
N GLY A 343 35.48 21.97 -0.96
CA GLY A 343 36.29 23.12 -0.53
C GLY A 343 35.64 23.98 0.56
N TYR A 344 34.37 23.72 0.92
CA TYR A 344 33.74 24.28 2.11
C TYR A 344 33.92 23.34 3.31
N ASN A 345 35.18 23.02 3.62
CA ASN A 345 35.56 22.05 4.65
C ASN A 345 34.80 22.25 5.97
N GLY A 346 34.42 21.14 6.61
CA GLY A 346 33.64 21.15 7.84
C GLY A 346 32.15 21.47 7.67
N SER A 347 31.63 21.53 6.45
CA SER A 347 30.18 21.67 6.23
C SER A 347 29.42 20.40 6.63
N TYR A 348 28.18 20.58 7.11
CA TYR A 348 27.26 19.50 7.47
C TYR A 348 25.97 19.62 6.67
N ALA A 349 25.28 18.51 6.42
CA ALA A 349 23.94 18.50 5.83
C ALA A 349 22.87 18.39 6.93
N VAL A 350 21.72 19.04 6.78
CA VAL A 350 20.61 19.00 7.75
C VAL A 350 19.25 19.00 7.05
N ILE A 351 18.33 18.16 7.52
CA ILE A 351 16.90 18.23 7.17
C ILE A 351 16.16 19.06 8.22
N GLN A 352 15.51 20.13 7.77
CA GLN A 352 14.87 21.15 8.59
C GLN A 352 13.36 20.92 8.67
N ASP A 353 12.75 21.41 9.75
CA ASP A 353 11.31 21.28 10.02
C ASP A 353 10.42 22.16 9.11
N ASP A 354 11.01 23.00 8.25
CA ASP A 354 10.33 23.77 7.20
C ASP A 354 10.21 23.01 5.86
N GLY A 355 10.80 21.80 5.79
CA GLY A 355 10.85 20.95 4.61
C GLY A 355 12.12 21.07 3.75
N ASN A 356 13.12 21.87 4.14
CA ASN A 356 14.34 22.05 3.36
C ASN A 356 15.48 21.11 3.79
N PHE A 357 16.20 20.54 2.82
CA PHE A 357 17.46 19.82 3.04
C PHE A 357 18.62 20.71 2.60
N VAL A 358 19.52 21.06 3.53
CA VAL A 358 20.50 22.14 3.34
C VAL A 358 21.88 21.70 3.80
N ILE A 359 22.92 22.06 3.03
CA ILE A 359 24.32 21.94 3.45
C ILE A 359 24.77 23.30 3.97
N TYR A 360 25.24 23.35 5.22
CA TYR A 360 25.71 24.55 5.89
C TYR A 360 27.20 24.48 6.21
N GLN A 361 27.91 25.59 6.02
CA GLN A 361 29.22 25.85 6.62
C GLN A 361 29.04 26.87 7.76
N GLY A 362 29.05 26.38 9.01
CA GLY A 362 28.61 27.19 10.15
C GLY A 362 27.16 27.61 9.97
N SER A 363 26.87 28.91 9.94
CA SER A 363 25.53 29.44 9.64
C SER A 363 25.29 29.76 8.15
N THR A 364 26.28 29.57 7.27
CA THR A 364 26.18 29.94 5.85
C THR A 364 25.72 28.76 5.00
N PRO A 365 24.55 28.83 4.32
CA PRO A 365 24.14 27.77 3.41
C PRO A 365 25.06 27.73 2.19
N ARG A 366 25.43 26.51 1.76
CA ARG A 366 26.27 26.23 0.59
C ARG A 366 25.51 25.52 -0.52
N TRP A 367 24.52 24.71 -0.17
CA TRP A 367 23.57 24.07 -1.08
C TRP A 367 22.22 23.87 -0.37
N SER A 368 21.13 23.82 -1.12
CA SER A 368 19.75 23.70 -0.64
C SER A 368 18.92 22.93 -1.66
N SER A 369 18.05 22.02 -1.22
CA SER A 369 17.05 21.35 -2.06
C SER A 369 16.00 22.31 -2.61
N ASN A 370 15.83 23.47 -1.96
CA ASN A 370 14.88 24.54 -2.29
C ASN A 370 13.42 24.10 -2.13
N THR A 371 13.16 23.37 -1.05
CA THR A 371 11.86 22.74 -0.73
C THR A 371 11.21 23.29 0.54
N ALA A 372 11.70 24.42 1.06
CA ALA A 372 11.15 25.11 2.23
C ALA A 372 9.72 25.62 1.99
N GLY A 373 8.85 25.50 3.01
CA GLY A 373 7.53 26.15 3.03
C GLY A 373 6.37 25.34 3.61
N TYR A 374 6.63 24.35 4.48
CA TYR A 374 5.67 23.33 4.91
C TYR A 374 5.34 23.33 6.41
#